data_AF-A0A938IW73-F1
#
_entry.id   AF-A0A938IW73-F1
#
_cell.length_a   1.000
_cell.length_b   1.000
_cell.length_c   1.000
_cell.angle_alpha   90.00
_cell.angle_beta   90.00
_cell.angle_gamma   90.00
#
_symmetry.space_group_name_H-M   'P 1'
#
loop_
_entity.id
_entity.type
_entity.pdbx_description
1 polymer ?
#
loop_
_entity_poly.entity_id
_entity_poly.type
_entity_poly.pdbx_seq_one_letter_code
_entity_poly.pdbx_strand_id
1 'polypeptide(L)' 'PAPNAAVPGGAGVAFDWALLRGVAAKSWMLSGGLDPDNVAEAMRLTGARAVDVSSGVERERGVKDAGKIRAFVKAARLS' A
#
# COMPACT_ATOMS: atom_id res chain seq x y z
N PRO A 1 -4.08 3.94 -18.70
CA PRO A 1 -2.66 4.32 -18.53
C PRO A 1 -2.14 5.06 -19.77
N ALA A 2 -1.26 6.05 -19.60
CA ALA A 2 -0.63 6.74 -20.73
C ALA A 2 0.40 5.82 -21.42
N PRO A 3 0.56 5.87 -22.75
CA PRO A 3 1.60 5.12 -23.44
C PRO A 3 2.98 5.67 -23.03
N ASN A 4 3.93 4.78 -22.70
CA ASN A 4 5.32 5.08 -22.31
C ASN A 4 5.61 5.49 -20.84
N ALA A 5 4.69 5.29 -19.90
CA ALA A 5 5.05 5.32 -18.48
C ALA A 5 5.80 4.01 -18.09
N ALA A 6 7.14 4.07 -18.03
CA ALA A 6 8.03 2.96 -17.66
C ALA A 6 8.10 2.69 -16.14
N VAL A 7 7.09 3.09 -15.38
CA VAL A 7 6.96 2.71 -13.98
C VAL A 7 5.58 2.09 -13.81
N PRO A 8 5.47 0.74 -13.85
CA PRO A 8 4.29 0.07 -13.35
C PRO A 8 4.11 0.47 -11.89
N GLY A 9 2.87 0.67 -11.43
CA GLY A 9 2.63 0.82 -10.00
C GLY A 9 3.30 -0.33 -9.23
N GLY A 10 4.13 0.00 -8.24
CA GLY A 10 4.84 -0.97 -7.40
C GLY A 10 6.00 -1.70 -8.09
N ALA A 11 7.14 -1.03 -8.26
CA ALA A 11 8.39 -1.63 -8.78
C ALA A 11 9.13 -2.54 -7.79
N GLY A 12 8.44 -3.07 -6.75
CA GLY A 12 9.07 -3.85 -5.68
C GLY A 12 9.96 -3.06 -4.72
N VAL A 13 10.15 -1.76 -4.96
CA VAL A 13 10.79 -0.84 -4.02
C VAL A 13 9.69 -0.12 -3.24
N ALA A 14 9.70 -0.24 -1.91
CA ALA A 14 8.80 0.51 -1.05
C ALA A 14 9.03 2.01 -1.26
N PHE A 15 7.95 2.74 -1.51
CA PHE A 15 7.98 4.20 -1.59
C PHE A 15 8.46 4.76 -0.24
N ASP A 16 9.31 5.80 -0.25
CA ASP A 16 9.74 6.46 0.98
C ASP A 16 8.58 7.26 1.59
N TRP A 17 7.84 6.62 2.48
CA TRP A 17 6.69 7.18 3.17
C TRP A 17 7.02 8.41 4.01
N ALA A 18 8.30 8.66 4.36
CA ALA A 18 8.69 9.86 5.06
C ALA A 18 8.34 11.14 4.27
N LEU A 19 8.29 11.06 2.93
CA LEU A 19 7.93 12.18 2.05
C LEU A 19 6.48 12.64 2.21
N LEU A 20 5.60 11.80 2.76
CA LEU A 20 4.19 12.12 2.97
C LEU A 20 3.91 12.69 4.37
N ARG A 21 4.92 12.86 5.22
CA ARG A 21 4.75 13.47 6.53
C ARG A 21 4.23 14.90 6.38
N GLY A 22 3.11 15.21 7.04
CA GLY A 22 2.52 16.55 7.03
C GLY A 22 1.62 16.84 5.83
N VAL A 23 1.33 15.86 4.96
CA VAL A 23 0.33 16.02 3.91
C VAL A 23 -1.06 16.19 4.53
N ALA A 24 -1.60 17.41 4.46
CA ALA A 24 -2.93 17.75 4.95
C ALA A 24 -3.96 17.72 3.82
N ALA A 25 -4.21 16.55 3.24
CA ALA A 25 -5.34 16.34 2.32
C ALA A 25 -6.57 15.88 3.12
N LYS A 26 -7.74 16.49 2.85
CA LYS A 26 -8.99 16.19 3.60
C LYS A 26 -9.40 14.71 3.53
N SER A 27 -9.22 14.07 2.37
CA SER A 27 -9.53 12.65 2.16
C SER A 27 -8.57 12.08 1.13
N TRP A 28 -7.77 11.11 1.53
CA TRP A 28 -6.83 10.42 0.65
C TRP A 28 -6.60 8.99 1.14
N MET A 29 -6.07 8.15 0.25
CA MET A 29 -5.67 6.77 0.56
C MET A 29 -4.22 6.55 0.13
N LEU A 30 -3.45 5.84 0.95
CA LEU A 30 -2.10 5.42 0.61
C LEU A 30 -2.16 4.15 -0.24
N SER A 31 -1.47 4.13 -1.38
CA SER A 31 -1.41 2.96 -2.24
C SER A 31 0.00 2.78 -2.81
N GLY A 32 0.24 1.62 -3.42
CA GLY A 32 1.49 1.29 -4.09
C GLY A 32 2.51 0.64 -3.16
N GLY A 33 2.88 -0.61 -3.48
CA GLY A 33 3.91 -1.36 -2.74
C GLY A 33 3.52 -1.79 -1.32
N LEU A 34 2.25 -1.69 -0.95
CA LEU A 34 1.77 -2.15 0.37
C LEU A 34 1.60 -3.67 0.40
N ASP A 35 1.92 -4.26 1.55
CA ASP A 35 1.76 -5.69 1.85
C ASP A 35 1.45 -5.90 3.35
N PRO A 36 1.16 -7.13 3.81
CA PRO A 36 0.84 -7.38 5.21
C PRO A 36 1.95 -7.03 6.21
N ASP A 37 3.21 -7.02 5.77
CA ASP A 37 4.37 -6.82 6.65
C ASP A 37 4.67 -5.32 6.83
N ASN A 38 4.24 -4.49 5.89
CA ASN A 38 4.66 -3.09 5.81
C ASN A 38 3.51 -2.06 6.02
N VAL A 39 2.25 -2.46 5.86
CA VAL A 39 1.09 -1.53 5.88
C VAL A 39 0.95 -0.75 7.18
N ALA A 40 1.25 -1.38 8.32
CA ALA A 40 1.08 -0.75 9.62
C ALA A 40 2.05 0.42 9.83
N GLU A 41 3.31 0.20 9.45
CA GLU A 41 4.34 1.24 9.50
C GLU A 41 4.05 2.36 8.50
N ALA A 42 3.55 2.01 7.32
CA ALA A 42 3.12 2.96 6.30
C ALA A 42 2.06 3.92 6.82
N MET A 43 1.01 3.39 7.45
CA MET A 43 -0.06 4.18 8.04
C MET A 43 0.46 5.07 9.17
N ARG A 44 1.31 4.54 10.06
CA ARG A 44 1.89 5.28 11.18
C ARG A 44 2.76 6.45 10.73
N LEU A 45 3.61 6.25 9.72
CA LEU A 45 4.53 7.29 9.23
C LEU A 45 3.82 8.38 8.44
N THR A 46 2.77 8.03 7.70
CA THR A 46 2.08 8.98 6.81
C THR A 46 0.85 9.62 7.42
N GLY A 47 0.27 9.03 8.46
CA GLY A 47 -1.04 9.42 9.00
C GLY A 47 -2.22 9.05 8.11
N ALA A 48 -2.02 8.16 7.12
CA ALA A 48 -3.08 7.69 6.24
C ALA A 48 -4.21 7.01 7.04
N ARG A 49 -5.46 7.39 6.75
CA ARG A 49 -6.65 6.76 7.33
C ARG A 49 -7.29 5.70 6.44
N ALA A 50 -6.81 5.60 5.20
CA ALA A 50 -7.26 4.61 4.21
C ALA A 50 -6.06 4.11 3.42
N VAL A 51 -6.09 2.83 3.04
CA VAL A 51 -5.04 2.17 2.25
C VAL A 51 -5.66 1.35 1.12
N ASP A 52 -4.97 1.26 0.00
CA ASP A 52 -5.32 0.43 -1.15
C ASP A 52 -4.18 -0.55 -1.47
N VAL A 53 -4.53 -1.82 -1.65
CA VAL A 53 -3.58 -2.89 -1.95
C VAL A 53 -4.06 -3.75 -3.11
N SER A 54 -3.14 -4.02 -4.04
CA SER A 54 -3.39 -4.93 -5.16
C SER A 54 -2.41 -6.10 -5.14
N SER A 55 -1.19 -5.93 -5.66
CA SER A 55 -0.22 -7.03 -5.82
C SER A 55 0.34 -7.58 -4.51
N GLY A 56 0.42 -6.77 -3.43
CA GLY A 56 0.95 -7.23 -2.14
C GLY A 56 0.12 -8.31 -1.43
N VAL A 57 -1.12 -8.53 -1.89
CA VAL A 57 -2.01 -9.60 -1.40
C VAL A 57 -2.28 -10.67 -2.46
N GLU A 58 -1.47 -10.74 -3.51
CA GLU A 58 -1.52 -11.81 -4.52
C GLU A 58 -0.57 -12.95 -4.16
N ARG A 59 -0.94 -14.18 -4.54
CA ARG A 59 0.00 -15.33 -4.53
C ARG A 59 0.79 -15.40 -5.84
N GLU A 60 0.15 -14.99 -6.93
CA GLU A 60 0.68 -14.93 -8.30
C GLU A 60 -0.06 -13.82 -9.05
N ARG A 61 0.50 -13.31 -10.15
CA ARG A 61 -0.01 -12.11 -10.84
C ARG A 61 -1.49 -12.25 -11.18
N GLY A 62 -2.30 -11.36 -10.63
CA GLY A 62 -3.75 -11.30 -10.84
C GLY A 62 -4.56 -12.29 -10.00
N VAL A 63 -3.94 -13.11 -9.15
CA VAL A 63 -4.66 -14.03 -8.28
C VAL A 63 -4.43 -13.73 -6.80
N LYS A 64 -5.52 -13.30 -6.15
CA LYS A 64 -5.54 -12.93 -4.74
C LYS A 64 -5.34 -14.15 -3.82
N ASP A 65 -4.66 -13.91 -2.71
CA ASP A 65 -4.48 -14.87 -1.62
C ASP A 65 -5.34 -14.46 -0.42
N ALA A 66 -6.28 -15.31 -0.03
CA ALA A 66 -7.19 -15.01 1.08
C ALA A 66 -6.47 -14.90 2.43
N GLY A 67 -5.37 -15.62 2.63
CA GLY A 67 -4.52 -15.52 3.81
C GLY A 67 -3.82 -14.17 3.89
N LYS A 68 -3.21 -13.72 2.79
CA LYS A 68 -2.58 -12.39 2.70
C LYS A 68 -3.58 -11.26 2.87
N ILE A 69 -4.78 -11.37 2.30
CA ILE A 69 -5.85 -10.37 2.51
C ILE A 69 -6.19 -10.27 4.01
N ARG A 70 -6.39 -11.40 4.69
CA ARG A 70 -6.69 -11.41 6.13
C ARG A 70 -5.55 -10.80 6.95
N ALA A 71 -4.31 -11.16 6.64
CA ALA A 71 -3.12 -10.63 7.30
C ALA A 71 -3.01 -9.11 7.09
N PHE A 72 -3.19 -8.63 5.86
CA PHE A 72 -3.18 -7.21 5.52
C PHE A 72 -4.23 -6.41 6.31
N VAL A 73 -5.48 -6.86 6.30
CA VAL A 73 -6.58 -6.19 7.03
C VAL A 73 -6.31 -6.20 8.53
N LYS A 74 -5.75 -7.30 9.07
CA LYS A 74 -5.37 -7.38 10.49
C LYS A 74 -4.27 -6.36 10.83
N ALA A 75 -3.21 -6.29 10.03
CA ALA A 75 -2.12 -5.35 10.24
C ALA A 75 -2.60 -3.89 10.17
N ALA A 76 -3.36 -3.54 9.12
CA ALA A 76 -3.88 -2.18 8.91
C ALA A 76 -4.85 -1.70 10.01
N ARG A 77 -5.54 -2.61 10.71
CA ARG A 77 -6.47 -2.26 11.80
C ARG A 77 -5.78 -2.07 13.16
N LEU A 78 -4.54 -2.54 13.32
CA LEU A 78 -3.75 -2.42 14.55
C LEU A 78 -2.88 -1.14 14.57
N SER A 79 -3.02 -0.30 13.54
CA SER A 79 -2.15 0.86 13.24
C SER A 79 -2.76 2.19 13.66
#